data_AF-J4C827-F1
#
_entry.id   AF-J4C827-F1
#
_cell.length_a   1.000
_cell.length_b   1.000
_cell.length_c   1.000
_cell.angle_alpha   90.00
_cell.angle_beta   90.00
_cell.angle_gamma   90.00
#
_symmetry.space_group_name_H-M   'P 1'
#
loop_
_entity.id
_entity.type
_entity.pdbx_description
1 polymer ?
#
loop_
_entity_poly.entity_id
_entity_poly.type
_entity_poly.pdbx_seq_one_letter_code
_entity_poly.pdbx_strand_id
1 'polypeptide(L)'
;MINIYKFLGLSIRGDYLSYSLVFNNRLVNLGSISIKSDNSDYFTKLNTVLSLIKSEIAKEHSTSKDSTTEESWSVGIHHDSIVNRRNTDSNKLYKLCKIKTIVECSSILNFSTSPLTISDSEMCKAIAKVSGSRILNTDDVIKFATGKLSNYLNCNSSLHFNSIATSWATALTLQRRVTRETLVLDDKDALKIQDRLMSDKIINELVSALNSTDSSNGSTNTSTANDSSSNRVFASHDVIMIQLRLRYYHLFRIEERIETANSQACGGLH
;
A
#
# COMPACT_ATOMS: atom_id res chain seq x y z
N MET A 1 -16.40 -5.35 13.57
CA MET A 1 -15.07 -5.86 13.96
C MET A 1 -14.06 -4.75 13.66
N ILE A 2 -13.29 -4.29 14.63
CA ILE A 2 -12.29 -3.22 14.40
C ILE A 2 -10.99 -3.90 13.99
N ASN A 3 -10.59 -3.78 12.73
CA ASN A 3 -9.28 -4.28 12.30
C ASN A 3 -8.18 -3.44 12.95
N ILE A 4 -7.33 -4.08 13.74
CA ILE A 4 -6.15 -3.44 14.31
C ILE A 4 -5.00 -3.68 13.33
N TYR A 5 -4.51 -2.60 12.72
CA TYR A 5 -3.44 -2.67 11.73
C TYR A 5 -2.05 -2.48 12.35
N LYS A 6 -1.14 -3.39 12.03
CA LYS A 6 0.30 -3.30 12.30
C LYS A 6 1.01 -2.88 11.02
N PHE A 7 1.75 -1.77 11.07
CA PHE A 7 2.43 -1.20 9.91
C PHE A 7 3.93 -1.42 10.00
N LEU A 8 4.45 -2.31 9.14
CA LEU A 8 5.89 -2.58 9.04
C LEU A 8 6.46 -1.88 7.82
N GLY A 9 7.24 -0.83 8.06
CA GLY A 9 8.02 -0.16 7.02
C GLY A 9 9.42 -0.75 6.92
N LEU A 10 9.84 -1.08 5.71
CA LEU A 10 11.17 -1.60 5.37
C LEU A 10 11.87 -0.62 4.43
N SER A 11 13.18 -0.44 4.60
CA SER A 11 14.00 0.37 3.70
C SER A 11 15.28 -0.37 3.31
N ILE A 12 15.54 -0.50 2.01
CA ILE A 12 16.82 -0.96 1.47
C ILE A 12 17.60 0.27 0.98
N ARG A 13 18.61 0.70 1.75
CA ARG A 13 19.41 1.88 1.44
C ARG A 13 20.88 1.64 1.73
N GLY A 14 21.72 1.87 0.70
CA GLY A 14 23.12 1.47 0.74
C GLY A 14 23.30 -0.02 1.08
N ASP A 15 24.11 -0.32 2.09
CA ASP A 15 24.35 -1.69 2.57
C ASP A 15 23.52 -2.06 3.80
N TYR A 16 22.33 -1.47 3.95
CA TYR A 16 21.45 -1.72 5.09
C TYR A 16 20.01 -2.06 4.64
N LEU A 17 19.43 -3.07 5.31
CA LEU A 17 17.98 -3.23 5.39
C LEU A 17 17.54 -2.76 6.77
N SER A 18 16.80 -1.66 6.82
CA SER A 18 16.19 -1.14 8.05
C SER A 18 14.71 -1.44 8.11
N TYR A 19 14.20 -1.56 9.34
CA TYR A 19 12.79 -1.77 9.61
C TYR A 19 12.30 -0.81 10.69
N SER A 20 11.03 -0.45 10.60
CA SER A 20 10.29 0.28 11.63
C SER A 20 8.88 -0.24 11.71
N LEU A 21 8.44 -0.53 12.92
CA LEU A 21 7.11 -1.02 13.23
C LEU A 21 6.31 0.10 13.90
N VAL A 22 5.22 0.50 13.26
CA VAL A 22 4.25 1.44 13.79
C VAL A 22 2.96 0.71 14.11
N PHE A 23 2.47 0.90 15.33
CA PHE A 23 1.24 0.31 15.82
C PHE A 23 0.53 1.31 16.72
N ASN A 24 -0.78 1.49 16.56
CA ASN A 24 -1.58 2.46 17.33
C ASN A 24 -0.96 3.88 17.37
N ASN A 25 -0.48 4.38 16.22
CA ASN A 25 0.24 5.67 16.09
C ASN A 25 1.53 5.79 16.93
N ARG A 26 2.07 4.68 17.41
CA ARG A 26 3.31 4.64 18.19
C ARG A 26 4.36 3.81 17.48
N LEU A 27 5.61 4.25 17.59
CA LEU A 27 6.77 3.48 17.17
C LEU A 27 7.03 2.41 18.23
N VAL A 28 6.91 1.14 17.86
CA VAL A 28 7.04 0.00 18.79
C VAL A 28 8.44 -0.61 18.71
N ASN A 29 8.92 -0.83 17.48
CA ASN A 29 10.24 -1.40 17.27
C ASN A 29 10.86 -0.81 16.01
N LEU A 30 12.19 -0.78 15.96
CA LEU A 30 12.97 -0.38 14.80
C LEU A 30 14.33 -1.05 14.86
N GLY A 31 14.98 -1.16 13.71
CA GLY A 31 16.34 -1.65 13.67
C GLY A 31 16.89 -1.68 12.26
N SER A 32 18.10 -2.21 12.13
CA SER A 32 18.75 -2.36 10.84
C SER A 32 19.67 -3.57 10.83
N ILE A 33 19.83 -4.12 9.64
CA ILE A 33 20.68 -5.27 9.37
C ILE A 33 21.62 -4.87 8.25
N SER A 34 22.92 -5.08 8.47
CA SER A 34 23.89 -4.92 7.39
C SER A 34 23.72 -6.04 6.36
N ILE A 35 23.60 -5.64 5.10
CA ILE A 35 23.49 -6.51 3.93
C ILE A 35 24.78 -6.49 3.10
N LYS A 36 25.93 -6.12 3.68
CA LYS A 36 27.24 -6.16 3.01
C LYS A 36 27.54 -7.53 2.42
N SER A 37 28.10 -7.54 1.21
CA SER A 37 28.05 -8.61 0.19
C SER A 37 28.79 -9.92 0.48
N ASP A 38 29.22 -10.19 1.71
CA ASP A 38 30.13 -11.30 1.99
C ASP A 38 29.42 -12.53 2.59
N ASN A 39 28.11 -12.45 2.84
CA ASN A 39 27.34 -13.54 3.43
C ASN A 39 26.37 -14.17 2.42
N SER A 40 26.48 -15.48 2.21
CA SER A 40 25.55 -16.27 1.40
C SER A 40 24.15 -16.42 2.06
N ASP A 41 24.02 -16.11 3.35
CA ASP A 41 22.86 -16.46 4.16
C ASP A 41 21.87 -15.30 4.42
N TYR A 42 21.61 -14.47 3.41
CA TYR A 42 20.65 -13.36 3.53
C TYR A 42 19.24 -13.83 3.85
N PHE A 43 18.81 -14.94 3.23
CA PHE A 43 17.45 -15.45 3.42
C PHE A 43 17.20 -15.81 4.88
N THR A 44 18.07 -16.61 5.50
CA THR A 44 17.91 -17.02 6.90
C THR A 44 17.95 -15.81 7.82
N LYS A 45 18.94 -14.92 7.67
CA LYS A 45 19.06 -13.72 8.53
C LYS A 45 17.84 -12.81 8.45
N LEU A 46 17.38 -12.50 7.24
CA LEU A 46 16.22 -11.64 7.03
C LEU A 46 14.94 -12.30 7.54
N ASN A 47 14.75 -13.59 7.25
CA ASN A 47 13.61 -14.34 7.73
C ASN A 47 13.58 -14.43 9.27
N THR A 48 14.73 -14.66 9.90
CA THR A 48 14.86 -14.67 11.37
C THR A 48 14.47 -13.33 11.97
N VAL A 49 14.94 -12.21 11.43
CA VAL A 49 14.58 -10.89 11.98
C VAL A 49 13.09 -10.60 11.81
N LEU A 50 12.50 -10.87 10.65
CA LEU A 50 11.06 -10.67 10.46
C LEU A 50 10.22 -11.59 11.36
N SER A 51 10.67 -12.82 11.59
CA SER A 51 10.06 -13.75 12.54
C SER A 51 10.14 -13.25 13.98
N LEU A 52 11.29 -12.69 14.39
CA LEU A 52 11.47 -12.11 15.71
C LEU A 52 10.55 -10.91 15.93
N ILE A 53 10.46 -9.99 14.96
CA ILE A 53 9.54 -8.85 14.99
C ILE A 53 8.10 -9.32 15.18
N LYS A 54 7.67 -10.37 14.44
CA LYS A 54 6.34 -10.95 14.62
C LYS A 54 6.14 -11.49 16.04
N SER A 55 7.15 -12.19 16.57
CA SER A 55 7.08 -12.86 17.87
C SER A 55 7.05 -11.90 19.07
N GLU A 56 7.76 -10.77 18.99
CA GLU A 56 7.81 -9.77 20.07
C GLU A 56 6.45 -9.11 20.27
N ILE A 57 5.75 -8.76 19.19
CA ILE A 57 4.44 -8.11 19.28
C ILE A 57 3.37 -9.11 19.74
N ALA A 58 3.49 -10.39 19.37
CA ALA A 58 2.57 -11.42 19.83
C ALA A 58 2.64 -11.61 21.37
N LYS A 59 3.80 -11.34 21.98
CA LYS A 59 3.97 -11.39 23.44
C LYS A 59 3.36 -10.18 24.16
N GLU A 60 3.34 -9.00 23.54
CA GLU A 60 2.69 -7.83 24.13
C GLU A 60 1.16 -7.98 24.18
N HIS A 61 0.54 -8.59 23.16
CA HIS A 61 -0.92 -8.74 23.07
C HIS A 61 -1.52 -9.91 23.85
N SER A 62 -0.74 -10.91 24.24
CA SER A 62 -1.23 -12.03 25.05
C SER A 62 -1.59 -11.63 26.50
N THR A 63 -1.34 -10.38 26.89
CA THR A 63 -1.71 -9.84 28.20
C THR A 63 -3.03 -9.05 28.20
N SER A 64 -3.62 -8.75 27.03
CA SER A 64 -4.91 -8.07 26.94
C SER A 64 -6.06 -9.05 26.73
N LYS A 65 -7.04 -9.06 27.65
CA LYS A 65 -8.18 -9.98 27.71
C LYS A 65 -9.19 -9.93 26.54
N ASP A 66 -8.96 -9.10 25.52
CA ASP A 66 -9.87 -8.90 24.38
C ASP A 66 -9.27 -9.44 23.06
N SER A 67 -8.93 -10.72 23.01
CA SER A 67 -8.29 -11.35 21.84
C SER A 67 -9.29 -11.96 20.84
N THR A 68 -10.32 -11.22 20.42
CA THR A 68 -11.24 -11.61 19.33
C THR A 68 -10.99 -10.84 18.03
N THR A 69 -9.93 -10.03 17.97
CA THR A 69 -9.61 -9.22 16.78
C THR A 69 -8.56 -9.89 15.90
N GLU A 70 -8.87 -10.03 14.60
CA GLU A 70 -7.88 -10.45 13.59
C GLU A 70 -6.83 -9.34 13.43
N GLU A 71 -5.59 -9.64 13.81
CA GLU A 71 -4.47 -8.73 13.62
C GLU A 71 -4.09 -8.68 12.14
N SER A 72 -4.23 -7.50 11.52
CA SER A 72 -3.91 -7.31 10.11
C SER A 72 -2.55 -6.66 9.95
N TRP A 73 -1.66 -7.30 9.19
CA TRP A 73 -0.34 -6.76 8.87
C TRP A 73 -0.35 -6.01 7.54
N SER A 74 0.24 -4.83 7.52
CA SER A 74 0.55 -4.09 6.30
C SER A 74 2.06 -3.88 6.23
N VAL A 75 2.69 -4.45 5.22
CA VAL A 75 4.14 -4.36 5.01
C VAL A 75 4.39 -3.48 3.79
N GLY A 76 5.34 -2.57 3.92
CA GLY A 76 5.75 -1.71 2.81
C GLY A 76 7.26 -1.63 2.74
N ILE A 77 7.77 -1.49 1.53
CA ILE A 77 9.19 -1.45 1.25
C ILE A 77 9.52 -0.23 0.40
N HIS A 78 10.52 0.52 0.85
CA HIS A 78 11.18 1.55 0.08
C HIS A 78 12.59 1.07 -0.27
N HIS A 79 13.08 1.45 -1.46
CA HIS A 79 14.47 1.25 -1.83
C HIS A 79 14.97 2.45 -2.63
N ASP A 80 16.28 2.69 -2.58
CA ASP A 80 16.89 3.76 -3.38
C ASP A 80 16.55 3.58 -4.88
N SER A 81 16.36 4.72 -5.56
CA SER A 81 16.20 4.71 -7.01
C SER A 81 17.52 4.30 -7.68
N ILE A 82 17.55 3.14 -8.31
CA ILE A 82 18.69 2.65 -9.11
C ILE A 82 18.74 3.33 -10.50
N VAL A 83 17.81 4.24 -10.79
CA VAL A 83 17.57 4.70 -12.15
C VAL A 83 18.56 5.79 -12.55
N ASN A 84 19.66 5.38 -13.17
CA ASN A 84 20.29 6.17 -14.21
C ASN A 84 20.50 5.28 -15.44
N ARG A 85 19.57 5.33 -16.42
CA ARG A 85 19.54 4.48 -17.63
C ARG A 85 20.85 4.48 -18.43
N ARG A 86 21.72 5.47 -18.22
CA ARG A 86 23.01 5.61 -18.91
C ARG A 86 24.18 4.95 -18.19
N ASN A 87 24.05 4.57 -16.91
CA ASN A 87 25.18 4.07 -16.10
C ASN A 87 24.73 3.16 -14.94
N THR A 88 23.79 2.25 -15.18
CA THR A 88 23.31 1.31 -14.17
C THR A 88 24.37 0.25 -13.87
N ASP A 89 24.83 0.18 -12.62
CA ASP A 89 25.69 -0.89 -12.14
C ASP A 89 24.87 -2.19 -11.99
N SER A 90 25.05 -3.11 -12.94
CA SER A 90 24.36 -4.40 -12.98
C SER A 90 24.50 -5.21 -11.69
N ASN A 91 25.64 -5.12 -11.00
CA ASN A 91 25.85 -5.83 -9.75
C ASN A 91 25.01 -5.24 -8.62
N LYS A 92 24.90 -3.90 -8.55
CA LYS A 92 24.03 -3.24 -7.56
C LYS A 92 22.56 -3.54 -7.83
N LEU A 93 22.14 -3.52 -9.10
CA LEU A 93 20.77 -3.86 -9.46
C LEU A 93 20.44 -5.32 -9.12
N TYR A 94 21.32 -6.26 -9.48
CA TYR A 94 21.15 -7.67 -9.14
C TYR A 94 21.05 -7.88 -7.62
N LYS A 95 21.92 -7.24 -6.84
CA LYS A 95 21.87 -7.29 -5.37
C LYS A 95 20.56 -6.75 -4.82
N LEU A 96 20.08 -5.58 -5.30
CA LEU A 96 18.80 -5.04 -4.87
C LEU A 96 17.66 -6.01 -5.20
N CYS A 97 17.59 -6.52 -6.43
CA CYS A 97 16.55 -7.46 -6.84
C CYS A 97 16.56 -8.71 -5.96
N LYS A 98 17.75 -9.28 -5.71
CA LYS A 98 17.91 -10.45 -4.82
C LYS A 98 17.36 -10.18 -3.42
N ILE A 99 17.72 -9.05 -2.81
CA ILE A 99 17.27 -8.69 -1.45
C ILE A 99 15.77 -8.41 -1.45
N LYS A 100 15.26 -7.69 -2.45
CA LYS A 100 13.83 -7.39 -2.59
C LYS A 100 13.00 -8.68 -2.68
N THR A 101 13.42 -9.63 -3.51
CA THR A 101 12.77 -10.93 -3.62
C THR A 101 12.79 -11.70 -2.30
N ILE A 102 13.92 -11.70 -1.58
CA ILE A 102 13.99 -12.32 -0.25
C ILE A 102 13.00 -11.68 0.71
N VAL A 103 12.96 -10.34 0.78
CA VAL A 103 12.04 -9.60 1.65
C VAL A 103 10.58 -9.91 1.30
N GLU A 104 10.24 -10.00 0.02
CA GLU A 104 8.90 -10.36 -0.45
C GLU A 104 8.52 -11.77 0.02
N CYS A 105 9.37 -12.78 -0.25
CA CYS A 105 9.14 -14.15 0.19
C CYS A 105 9.02 -14.26 1.72
N SER A 106 9.94 -13.62 2.47
CA SER A 106 9.90 -13.65 3.94
C SER A 106 8.69 -12.90 4.51
N SER A 107 8.20 -11.86 3.84
CA SER A 107 7.00 -11.15 4.28
C SER A 107 5.73 -11.98 4.08
N ILE A 108 5.65 -12.74 2.98
CA ILE A 108 4.55 -13.69 2.75
C ILE A 108 4.57 -14.78 3.83
N LEU A 109 5.76 -15.34 4.13
CA LEU A 109 5.90 -16.40 5.14
C LEU A 109 5.56 -15.91 6.56
N ASN A 110 6.02 -14.72 6.94
CA ASN A 110 5.84 -14.23 8.31
C ASN A 110 4.50 -13.50 8.50
N PHE A 111 4.04 -12.71 7.53
CA PHE A 111 2.91 -11.79 7.71
C PHE A 111 1.72 -12.10 6.81
N SER A 112 1.80 -13.16 5.98
CA SER A 112 0.75 -13.54 5.04
C SER A 112 0.35 -12.41 4.08
N THR A 113 1.29 -11.50 3.79
CA THR A 113 1.08 -10.34 2.91
C THR A 113 2.33 -10.04 2.09
N SER A 114 2.13 -9.53 0.88
CA SER A 114 3.23 -9.07 0.03
C SER A 114 3.54 -7.59 0.32
N PRO A 115 4.83 -7.18 0.42
CA PRO A 115 5.19 -5.79 0.66
C PRO A 115 4.76 -4.86 -0.46
N LEU A 116 4.09 -3.76 -0.11
CA LEU A 116 3.80 -2.68 -1.03
C LEU A 116 5.06 -1.85 -1.29
N THR A 117 5.47 -1.70 -2.55
CA THR A 117 6.60 -0.81 -2.89
C THR A 117 6.13 0.65 -2.79
N ILE A 118 6.78 1.43 -1.93
CA ILE A 118 6.49 2.85 -1.73
C ILE A 118 7.48 3.69 -2.53
N SER A 119 6.96 4.60 -3.36
CA SER A 119 7.77 5.53 -4.14
C SER A 119 8.21 6.75 -3.32
N ASP A 120 9.29 7.40 -3.74
CA ASP A 120 9.75 8.66 -3.12
C ASP A 120 8.64 9.73 -3.10
N SER A 121 7.87 9.84 -4.18
CA SER A 121 6.81 10.84 -4.30
C SER A 121 5.64 10.55 -3.36
N GLU A 122 5.23 9.28 -3.22
CA GLU A 122 4.20 8.84 -2.28
C GLU A 122 4.65 9.10 -0.83
N MET A 123 5.89 8.76 -0.50
CA MET A 123 6.46 8.99 0.82
C MET A 123 6.53 10.48 1.16
N CYS A 124 7.03 11.32 0.25
CA CYS A 124 7.10 12.78 0.46
C CYS A 124 5.71 13.38 0.69
N LYS A 125 4.72 13.02 -0.13
CA LYS A 125 3.33 13.49 0.01
C LYS A 125 2.74 13.05 1.35
N ALA A 126 2.96 11.81 1.76
CA ALA A 126 2.46 11.29 3.03
C ALA A 126 3.06 12.05 4.23
N ILE A 127 4.39 12.21 4.25
CA ILE A 127 5.08 12.90 5.35
C ILE A 127 4.77 14.39 5.37
N ALA A 128 4.62 15.07 4.23
CA ALA A 128 4.13 16.45 4.18
C ALA A 128 2.79 16.61 4.90
N LYS A 129 1.87 15.65 4.70
CA LYS A 129 0.56 15.67 5.35
C LYS A 129 0.61 15.31 6.84
N VAL A 130 1.52 14.43 7.27
CA VAL A 130 1.71 14.13 8.71
C VAL A 130 2.33 15.33 9.44
N SER A 131 3.34 15.94 8.82
CA SER A 131 4.14 17.00 9.44
C SER A 131 3.50 18.39 9.38
N GLY A 132 2.51 18.59 8.50
CA GLY A 132 2.00 19.92 8.16
C GLY A 132 3.05 20.82 7.50
N SER A 133 4.17 20.25 7.05
CA SER A 133 5.33 20.96 6.52
C SER A 133 5.54 20.66 5.04
N ARG A 134 6.28 21.54 4.35
CA ARG A 134 6.68 21.32 2.97
C ARG A 134 7.79 20.26 2.93
N ILE A 135 7.51 19.12 2.30
CA ILE A 135 8.45 18.02 2.06
C ILE A 135 8.51 17.81 0.54
N LEU A 136 9.68 18.02 -0.06
CA LEU A 136 9.85 17.96 -1.52
C LEU A 136 10.64 16.73 -1.96
N ASN A 137 11.52 16.22 -1.12
CA ASN A 137 12.41 15.11 -1.46
C ASN A 137 12.69 14.21 -0.24
N THR A 138 13.41 13.13 -0.50
CA THR A 138 13.75 12.13 0.53
C THR A 138 14.67 12.69 1.62
N ASP A 139 15.48 13.71 1.34
CA ASP A 139 16.32 14.34 2.36
C ASP A 139 15.50 15.19 3.34
N ASP A 140 14.44 15.87 2.87
CA ASP A 140 13.47 16.55 3.73
C ASP A 140 12.75 15.55 4.64
N VAL A 141 12.39 14.37 4.09
CA VAL A 141 11.80 13.26 4.88
C VAL A 141 12.75 12.82 5.98
N ILE A 142 14.03 12.58 5.65
CA ILE A 142 15.06 12.20 6.61
C ILE A 142 15.22 13.28 7.68
N LYS A 143 15.30 14.55 7.30
CA LYS A 143 15.47 15.67 8.24
C LYS A 143 14.30 15.74 9.22
N PHE A 144 13.07 15.60 8.73
CA PHE A 144 11.88 15.54 9.58
C PHE A 144 11.93 14.33 10.53
N ALA A 145 12.24 13.15 10.01
CA ALA A 145 12.38 11.94 10.80
C ALA A 145 13.51 12.05 11.84
N THR A 146 14.61 12.73 11.52
CA THR A 146 15.73 12.99 12.44
C THR A 146 15.27 13.73 13.68
N GLY A 147 14.46 14.78 13.52
CA GLY A 147 13.89 15.52 14.65
C GLY A 147 12.95 14.69 15.52
N LYS A 148 12.40 13.58 15.00
CA LYS A 148 11.49 12.68 15.75
C LYS A 148 12.22 11.48 16.37
N LEU A 149 13.17 10.91 15.65
CA LEU A 149 13.85 9.67 16.01
C LEU A 149 15.13 9.90 16.83
N SER A 150 15.71 11.10 16.82
CA SER A 150 16.91 11.44 17.61
C SER A 150 16.74 11.23 19.11
N ASN A 151 15.52 11.30 19.63
CA ASN A 151 15.21 10.99 21.03
C ASN A 151 15.30 9.49 21.35
N TYR A 152 15.25 8.62 20.33
CA TYR A 152 15.21 7.17 20.47
C TYR A 152 16.52 6.50 20.04
N LEU A 153 17.34 7.18 19.22
CA LEU A 153 18.54 6.62 18.63
C LEU A 153 19.69 7.63 18.61
N ASN A 154 20.80 7.24 19.22
CA ASN A 154 22.10 7.81 18.94
C ASN A 154 22.82 6.93 17.92
N CYS A 155 22.81 7.36 16.65
CA CYS A 155 23.50 6.68 15.58
C CYS A 155 24.65 7.52 15.04
N ASN A 156 25.88 7.00 15.10
CA ASN A 156 27.07 7.69 14.62
C ASN A 156 27.21 7.68 13.09
N SER A 157 26.44 6.84 12.39
CA SER A 157 26.48 6.71 10.93
C SER A 157 25.25 7.34 10.29
N SER A 158 25.46 8.40 9.51
CA SER A 158 24.39 9.08 8.77
C SER A 158 23.67 8.15 7.81
N LEU A 159 24.38 7.27 7.10
CA LEU A 159 23.77 6.31 6.17
C LEU A 159 22.85 5.31 6.87
N HIS A 160 23.29 4.80 8.02
CA HIS A 160 22.51 3.85 8.83
C HIS A 160 21.25 4.53 9.40
N PHE A 161 21.41 5.75 9.94
CA PHE A 161 20.28 6.54 10.43
C PHE A 161 19.30 6.87 9.31
N ASN A 162 19.78 7.26 8.13
CA ASN A 162 18.94 7.58 6.98
C ASN A 162 18.09 6.39 6.56
N SER A 163 18.64 5.18 6.56
CA SER A 163 17.87 3.96 6.26
C SER A 163 16.76 3.71 7.29
N ILE A 164 17.04 3.90 8.58
CA ILE A 164 16.02 3.80 9.65
C ILE A 164 14.94 4.87 9.48
N ALA A 165 15.34 6.12 9.28
CA ALA A 165 14.43 7.24 9.04
C ALA A 165 13.50 6.98 7.84
N THR A 166 14.02 6.44 6.75
CA THR A 166 13.24 6.03 5.58
C THR A 166 12.29 4.87 5.89
N SER A 167 12.71 3.87 6.66
CA SER A 167 11.83 2.77 7.07
C SER A 167 10.65 3.24 7.93
N TRP A 168 10.90 4.20 8.83
CA TRP A 168 9.86 4.84 9.65
C TRP A 168 8.87 5.64 8.80
N ALA A 169 9.38 6.44 7.86
CA ALA A 169 8.55 7.19 6.92
C ALA A 169 7.70 6.26 6.03
N THR A 170 8.23 5.10 5.66
CA THR A 170 7.52 4.05 4.91
C THR A 170 6.36 3.49 5.74
N ALA A 171 6.58 3.18 7.02
CA ALA A 171 5.52 2.71 7.93
C ALA A 171 4.38 3.74 8.07
N LEU A 172 4.71 5.02 8.25
CA LEU A 172 3.71 6.11 8.31
C LEU A 172 2.96 6.29 7.00
N THR A 173 3.63 6.07 5.86
CA THR A 173 3.00 6.16 4.54
C THR A 173 1.95 5.06 4.37
N LEU A 174 2.28 3.82 4.74
CA LEU A 174 1.32 2.70 4.76
C LEU A 174 0.15 2.98 5.69
N GLN A 175 0.43 3.48 6.89
CA GLN A 175 -0.61 3.81 7.85
C GLN A 175 -1.62 4.77 7.27
N ARG A 176 -1.15 5.88 6.66
CA ARG A 176 -2.04 6.84 6.00
C ARG A 176 -2.80 6.23 4.84
N ARG A 177 -2.14 5.37 4.05
CA ARG A 177 -2.75 4.71 2.90
C ARG A 177 -3.92 3.84 3.34
N VAL A 178 -3.69 2.97 4.33
CA VAL A 178 -4.75 2.13 4.90
C VAL A 178 -5.82 2.98 5.54
N THR A 179 -5.50 4.01 6.35
CA THR A 179 -6.51 4.91 6.93
C THR A 179 -7.39 5.57 5.86
N ARG A 180 -6.81 5.93 4.71
CA ARG A 180 -7.56 6.49 3.57
C ARG A 180 -8.42 5.45 2.86
N GLU A 181 -7.93 4.23 2.72
CA GLU A 181 -8.67 3.12 2.12
C GLU A 181 -9.79 2.62 3.05
N THR A 182 -9.61 2.73 4.38
CA THR A 182 -10.60 2.38 5.41
C THR A 182 -11.52 3.54 5.78
N LEU A 183 -11.26 4.76 5.27
CA LEU A 183 -12.26 5.83 5.27
C LEU A 183 -13.35 5.38 4.30
N VAL A 184 -14.24 4.53 4.82
CA VAL A 184 -15.56 4.28 4.28
C VAL A 184 -16.15 5.66 4.01
N LEU A 185 -16.46 5.95 2.74
CA LEU A 185 -17.26 7.11 2.40
C LEU A 185 -18.47 7.06 3.31
N ASP A 186 -18.65 8.06 4.15
CA ASP A 186 -19.86 8.19 4.96
C ASP A 186 -21.06 7.99 4.01
N ASP A 187 -22.11 7.29 4.42
CA ASP A 187 -23.21 6.91 3.52
C ASP A 187 -23.78 8.13 2.79
N LYS A 188 -23.69 9.30 3.43
CA LYS A 188 -24.04 10.61 2.89
C LYS A 188 -23.14 11.07 1.73
N ASP A 189 -21.85 10.83 1.80
CA ASP A 189 -20.90 11.16 0.73
C ASP A 189 -20.92 10.10 -0.38
N ALA A 190 -21.19 8.84 -0.04
CA ALA A 190 -21.49 7.78 -1.02
C ALA A 190 -22.76 8.11 -1.83
N LEU A 191 -23.84 8.54 -1.16
CA LEU A 191 -25.08 9.00 -1.79
C LEU A 191 -24.86 10.23 -2.69
N LYS A 192 -24.09 11.23 -2.26
CA LYS A 192 -23.75 12.38 -3.12
C LYS A 192 -22.95 12.01 -4.36
N ILE A 193 -22.02 11.06 -4.23
CA ILE A 193 -21.23 10.56 -5.37
C ILE A 193 -22.15 9.77 -6.31
N GLN A 194 -23.05 8.94 -5.77
CA GLN A 194 -24.06 8.23 -6.54
C GLN A 194 -24.99 9.19 -7.28
N ASP A 195 -25.54 10.21 -6.61
CA ASP A 195 -26.41 11.21 -7.21
C ASP A 195 -25.70 11.97 -8.33
N ARG A 196 -24.42 12.33 -8.12
CA ARG A 196 -23.60 12.95 -9.17
C ARG A 196 -23.38 12.04 -10.36
N LEU A 197 -23.04 10.76 -10.13
CA LEU A 197 -22.85 9.78 -11.20
C LEU A 197 -24.15 9.50 -11.96
N MET A 198 -25.29 9.42 -11.27
CA MET A 198 -26.61 9.24 -11.90
C MET A 198 -27.15 10.51 -12.55
N SER A 199 -26.58 11.68 -12.24
CA SER A 199 -26.86 12.93 -12.97
C SER A 199 -25.95 13.13 -14.19
N ASP A 200 -24.88 12.34 -14.31
CA ASP A 200 -23.94 12.45 -15.42
C ASP A 200 -24.57 11.93 -16.71
N LYS A 201 -24.56 12.78 -17.74
CA LYS A 201 -25.20 12.53 -19.03
C LYS A 201 -24.61 11.32 -19.74
N ILE A 202 -23.29 11.13 -19.67
CA ILE A 202 -22.59 10.02 -20.33
C ILE A 202 -22.96 8.71 -19.62
N ILE A 203 -23.01 8.72 -18.30
CA ILE A 203 -23.37 7.53 -17.51
C ILE A 203 -24.83 7.16 -17.75
N ASN A 204 -25.73 8.13 -17.81
CA ASN A 204 -27.14 7.89 -18.11
C ASN A 204 -27.37 7.35 -19.51
N GLU A 205 -26.66 7.87 -20.51
CA GLU A 205 -26.70 7.34 -21.88
C GLU A 205 -26.19 5.89 -21.92
N LEU A 206 -25.13 5.58 -21.16
CA LEU A 206 -24.56 4.23 -21.09
C LEU A 206 -25.48 3.23 -20.36
N VAL A 207 -26.09 3.64 -19.25
CA VAL A 207 -27.07 2.85 -18.48
C VAL A 207 -28.33 2.60 -19.33
N SER A 208 -28.79 3.61 -20.05
CA SER A 208 -29.94 3.49 -20.96
C SER A 208 -29.65 2.54 -22.12
N ALA A 209 -28.45 2.62 -22.71
CA ALA A 209 -28.02 1.70 -23.77
C ALA A 209 -27.97 0.24 -23.27
N LEU A 210 -27.37 0.00 -22.10
CA LEU A 210 -27.32 -1.34 -21.51
C LEU A 210 -28.72 -1.91 -21.20
N ASN A 211 -29.59 -1.11 -20.58
CA ASN A 211 -30.95 -1.56 -20.23
C ASN A 211 -31.85 -1.75 -21.47
N SER A 212 -31.57 -1.06 -22.58
CA SER A 212 -32.29 -1.26 -23.84
C SER A 212 -31.87 -2.54 -24.59
N THR A 213 -30.72 -3.11 -24.26
CA THR A 213 -30.19 -4.31 -24.94
C THR A 213 -30.86 -5.60 -24.45
N ASP A 214 -31.41 -5.60 -23.23
CA ASP A 214 -32.13 -6.76 -22.66
C ASP A 214 -33.60 -6.86 -23.14
N SER A 215 -34.14 -5.79 -23.73
CA SER A 215 -35.55 -5.75 -24.17
C SER A 215 -35.81 -6.25 -25.61
N SER A 216 -34.79 -6.68 -26.36
CA SER A 216 -34.96 -7.00 -27.80
C SER A 216 -34.79 -8.46 -28.20
N ASN A 217 -34.71 -9.42 -27.26
CA ASN A 217 -34.72 -10.85 -27.60
C ASN A 217 -35.63 -11.64 -26.65
N GLY A 218 -36.92 -11.74 -27.00
CA GLY A 218 -37.88 -12.48 -26.19
C GLY A 218 -39.28 -12.61 -26.78
N SER A 219 -39.41 -12.90 -28.08
CA SER A 219 -40.64 -13.48 -28.61
C SER A 219 -40.33 -14.71 -29.45
N THR A 220 -40.53 -15.90 -28.86
CA THR A 220 -41.32 -16.98 -29.44
C THR A 220 -41.37 -18.20 -28.50
N ASN A 221 -42.61 -18.53 -28.13
CA ASN A 221 -43.17 -19.88 -27.95
C ASN A 221 -42.98 -20.68 -26.63
N THR A 222 -44.08 -20.63 -25.85
CA THR A 222 -44.91 -21.75 -25.35
C THR A 222 -44.44 -22.72 -24.26
N SER A 223 -45.18 -22.62 -23.15
CA SER A 223 -45.90 -23.67 -22.38
C SER A 223 -45.17 -24.56 -21.36
N THR A 224 -45.62 -24.38 -20.10
CA THR A 224 -45.88 -25.36 -19.03
C THR A 224 -44.73 -26.26 -18.54
N ALA A 225 -44.30 -26.04 -17.29
CA ALA A 225 -44.54 -26.95 -16.14
C ALA A 225 -43.81 -26.45 -14.88
N ASN A 226 -44.50 -26.49 -13.74
CA ASN A 226 -43.94 -26.38 -12.39
C ASN A 226 -42.79 -27.38 -12.20
N ASP A 227 -41.66 -26.98 -11.59
CA ASP A 227 -41.47 -27.19 -10.15
C ASP A 227 -40.18 -26.54 -9.62
N SER A 228 -40.21 -26.31 -8.32
CA SER A 228 -39.28 -25.63 -7.42
C SER A 228 -37.81 -26.08 -7.43
N SER A 229 -36.87 -25.11 -7.34
CA SER A 229 -35.99 -24.92 -6.17
C SER A 229 -34.72 -24.09 -6.46
N SER A 230 -34.43 -23.23 -5.46
CA SER A 230 -33.10 -22.79 -5.03
C SER A 230 -32.34 -21.71 -5.80
N ASN A 231 -32.30 -20.53 -5.18
CA ASN A 231 -31.18 -19.60 -5.09
C ASN A 231 -30.44 -19.25 -6.38
N ARG A 232 -30.83 -18.13 -6.99
CA ARG A 232 -29.89 -17.19 -7.65
C ARG A 232 -30.58 -15.85 -7.92
N VAL A 233 -30.81 -15.10 -6.85
CA VAL A 233 -30.87 -13.64 -6.96
C VAL A 233 -29.60 -13.17 -6.26
N PHE A 234 -28.48 -13.15 -7.01
CA PHE A 234 -27.38 -12.27 -6.60
C PHE A 234 -28.00 -10.88 -6.58
N ALA A 235 -28.12 -10.32 -5.38
CA ALA A 235 -28.71 -9.02 -5.19
C ALA A 235 -28.01 -8.04 -6.13
N SER A 236 -28.79 -7.38 -6.98
CA SER A 236 -28.35 -6.36 -7.95
C SER A 236 -27.35 -5.36 -7.33
N HIS A 237 -27.44 -5.15 -6.02
CA HIS A 237 -26.53 -4.33 -5.22
C HIS A 237 -25.06 -4.81 -5.21
N ASP A 238 -24.80 -6.12 -5.14
CA ASP A 238 -23.43 -6.66 -5.08
C ASP A 238 -22.72 -6.55 -6.44
N VAL A 239 -23.45 -6.76 -7.52
CA VAL A 239 -22.94 -6.61 -8.90
C VAL A 239 -22.64 -5.14 -9.20
N ILE A 240 -23.50 -4.23 -8.75
CA ILE A 240 -23.30 -2.77 -8.89
C ILE A 240 -22.09 -2.31 -8.07
N MET A 241 -21.92 -2.80 -6.83
CA MET A 241 -20.78 -2.45 -5.98
C MET A 241 -19.44 -2.99 -6.52
N ILE A 242 -19.44 -4.20 -7.09
CA ILE A 242 -18.26 -4.77 -7.75
C ILE A 242 -17.93 -3.99 -9.03
N GLN A 243 -18.93 -3.62 -9.84
CA GLN A 243 -18.71 -2.79 -11.02
C GLN A 243 -18.24 -1.37 -10.68
N LEU A 244 -18.75 -0.75 -9.61
CA LEU A 244 -18.29 0.55 -9.13
C LEU A 244 -16.83 0.49 -8.65
N ARG A 245 -16.45 -0.56 -7.90
CA ARG A 245 -15.05 -0.76 -7.48
C ARG A 245 -14.11 -0.95 -8.68
N LEU A 246 -14.51 -1.74 -9.67
CA LEU A 246 -13.72 -1.95 -10.89
C LEU A 246 -13.62 -0.67 -11.72
N ARG A 247 -14.69 0.12 -11.84
CA ARG A 247 -14.67 1.40 -12.54
C ARG A 247 -13.83 2.45 -11.82
N TYR A 248 -13.84 2.49 -10.49
CA TYR A 248 -12.99 3.39 -9.72
C TYR A 248 -11.50 3.04 -9.87
N TYR A 249 -11.17 1.75 -9.91
CA TYR A 249 -9.82 1.28 -10.21
C TYR A 249 -9.35 1.70 -11.61
N HIS A 250 -10.25 1.68 -12.60
CA HIS A 250 -9.95 2.15 -13.95
C HIS A 250 -9.81 3.67 -14.06
N LEU A 251 -10.65 4.45 -13.38
CA LEU A 251 -10.55 5.92 -13.33
C LEU A 251 -9.26 6.39 -12.65
N PHE A 252 -8.87 5.75 -11.53
CA PHE A 252 -7.61 6.06 -10.85
C PHE A 252 -6.39 5.79 -11.75
N ARG A 253 -6.43 4.70 -12.53
CA ARG A 253 -5.37 4.36 -13.50
C ARG A 253 -5.33 5.29 -14.71
N ILE A 254 -6.45 5.93 -15.04
CA ILE A 254 -6.55 6.94 -16.10
C ILE A 254 -5.99 8.27 -15.59
N GLU A 255 -6.31 8.69 -14.37
CA GLU A 255 -5.70 9.89 -13.75
C GLU A 255 -4.18 9.74 -13.60
N GLU A 256 -3.70 8.56 -13.20
CA GLU A 256 -2.26 8.27 -13.10
C GLU A 256 -1.56 8.35 -14.47
N ARG A 257 -2.24 7.91 -15.55
CA ARG A 257 -1.75 8.01 -16.94
C ARG A 257 -1.80 9.44 -17.49
N ILE A 258 -2.80 10.24 -17.11
CA ILE A 258 -2.91 11.65 -17.49
C ILE A 258 -1.83 12.48 -16.77
N GLU A 259 -1.55 12.21 -15.49
CA GLU A 259 -0.45 12.86 -14.76
C GLU A 259 0.93 12.48 -15.33
N THR A 260 1.14 11.22 -15.73
CA THR A 260 2.39 10.82 -16.41
C THR A 260 2.55 11.43 -17.80
N ALA A 261 1.46 11.57 -18.56
CA ALA A 261 1.47 12.25 -19.86
C ALA A 261 1.77 13.76 -19.72
N ASN A 262 1.21 14.42 -18.72
CA ASN A 262 1.46 15.84 -18.45
C ASN A 262 2.88 16.09 -17.90
N SER A 263 3.45 15.15 -17.15
CA SER A 263 4.85 15.21 -16.72
C SER A 263 5.85 15.00 -17.86
N GLN A 264 5.46 14.35 -18.96
CA GLN A 264 6.28 14.22 -20.16
C GLN A 264 6.16 15.45 -21.09
N ALA A 265 4.98 16.07 -21.16
CA ALA A 265 4.76 17.29 -21.94
C ALA A 265 5.50 18.52 -21.37
N CYS A 266 5.71 18.60 -20.05
CA CYS A 266 6.46 19.71 -19.43
C CYS A 266 8.00 19.54 -19.48
N GLY A 267 8.51 18.41 -19.99
CA GLY A 267 9.94 18.17 -20.15
C GLY A 267 10.52 18.54 -21.52
N GLY A 268 9.71 19.13 -22.42
CA GLY A 268 10.08 19.43 -23.81
C GLY A 268 10.36 20.91 -24.12
N LEU A 269 10.50 21.76 -23.11
CA LEU A 269 10.93 23.16 -23.26
C LEU A 269 12.15 23.42 -22.38
N HIS A 270 13.28 22.84 -22.78
CA HIS A 270 14.63 23.36 -22.52
C HIS A 270 15.62 22.75 -23.51
#